data_AF-A0A8S9K1V7-F1
#
_entry.id   AF-A0A8S9K1V7-F1
#
_cell.length_a   1.000
_cell.length_b   1.000
_cell.length_c   1.000
_cell.angle_alpha   90.00
_cell.angle_beta   90.00
_cell.angle_gamma   90.00
#
_symmetry.space_group_name_H-M   'P 1'
#
loop_
_entity.id
_entity.type
_entity.pdbx_description
1 polymer ?
#
loop_
_entity_poly.entity_id
_entity_poly.type
_entity_poly.pdbx_seq_one_letter_code
_entity_poly.pdbx_strand_id
1 'polypeptide(L)'
;MDESGSSHDAESSKKIGRGKIEIKRIENTTNRQVTFCKRRNGLLKKAYELSVLCDAEVALVIFSTRGRLYEYASNRYAFSTYTLILL
;
A
#
# COMPACT_ATOMS: atom_id res chain seq x y z
N MET A 1 12.66 -58.25 -10.06
CA MET A 1 13.02 -57.48 -11.26
C MET A 1 11.67 -57.17 -11.91
N ASP A 2 11.02 -56.04 -11.66
CA ASP A 2 11.54 -54.71 -11.35
C ASP A 2 10.52 -53.91 -10.51
N GLU A 3 11.01 -53.24 -9.46
CA GLU A 3 10.29 -52.13 -8.82
C GLU A 3 10.43 -50.89 -9.71
N SER A 4 9.33 -50.19 -9.96
CA SER A 4 9.39 -48.80 -10.43
C SER A 4 8.31 -48.00 -9.71
N GLY A 5 8.72 -47.40 -8.59
CA GLY A 5 7.96 -46.36 -7.92
C GLY A 5 7.99 -45.07 -8.72
N SER A 6 6.86 -44.35 -8.75
CA SER A 6 6.82 -42.94 -9.14
C SER A 6 6.33 -42.12 -7.95
N SER A 7 7.28 -41.58 -7.20
CA SER A 7 7.01 -40.54 -6.20
C SER A 7 6.79 -39.23 -6.94
N HIS A 8 5.52 -38.87 -7.11
CA HIS A 8 5.14 -37.49 -7.42
C HIS A 8 5.36 -36.65 -6.16
N ASP A 9 6.56 -36.07 -6.04
CA ASP A 9 6.85 -35.11 -4.99
C ASP A 9 6.03 -33.83 -5.23
N ALA A 10 4.98 -33.69 -4.43
CA ALA A 10 4.19 -32.47 -4.33
C ALA A 10 5.07 -31.38 -3.70
N GLU A 11 5.75 -30.60 -4.54
CA GLU A 11 6.46 -29.39 -4.15
C GLU A 11 5.45 -28.39 -3.52
N SER A 12 5.44 -28.38 -2.19
CA SER A 12 4.70 -27.42 -1.38
C SER A 12 5.15 -26.01 -1.75
N SER A 13 4.28 -25.27 -2.45
CA SER A 13 4.48 -23.87 -2.82
C SER A 13 4.59 -23.00 -1.56
N LYS A 14 5.81 -22.91 -1.01
CA LYS A 14 6.16 -22.10 0.14
C LYS A 14 5.87 -20.65 -0.21
N LYS A 15 4.82 -20.06 0.38
CA LYS A 15 4.53 -18.63 0.23
C LYS A 15 5.76 -17.84 0.70
N ILE A 16 6.47 -17.25 -0.25
CA ILE A 16 7.62 -16.38 0.03
C ILE A 16 7.13 -15.26 0.96
N GLY A 17 7.75 -15.14 2.13
CA GLY A 17 7.43 -14.12 3.13
C GLY A 17 7.71 -12.70 2.63
N ARG A 18 7.41 -11.68 3.45
CA ARG A 18 7.78 -10.29 3.14
C ARG A 18 9.30 -10.14 3.13
N GLY A 19 9.92 -10.17 1.95
CA GLY A 19 11.33 -9.86 1.77
C GLY A 19 11.63 -8.40 2.07
N LYS A 20 12.76 -8.12 2.74
CA LYS A 20 13.30 -6.76 2.90
C LYS A 20 13.67 -6.22 1.51
N ILE A 21 13.34 -4.96 1.25
CA ILE A 21 13.75 -4.24 0.02
C ILE A 21 14.53 -2.98 0.40
N GLU A 22 15.46 -2.58 -0.47
CA GLU A 22 16.17 -1.31 -0.35
C GLU A 22 15.21 -0.13 -0.59
N ILE A 23 15.43 1.00 0.10
CA ILE A 23 14.65 2.22 -0.10
C ILE A 23 15.21 2.99 -1.29
N LYS A 24 14.83 2.51 -2.49
CA LYS A 24 15.09 3.16 -3.78
C LYS A 24 13.90 2.96 -4.72
N ARG A 25 13.92 3.64 -5.87
CA ARG A 25 12.88 3.45 -6.90
C ARG A 25 12.88 1.99 -7.37
N ILE A 26 11.69 1.37 -7.36
CA ILE A 26 11.52 0.01 -7.89
C ILE A 26 11.46 0.12 -9.41
N GLU A 27 12.42 -0.47 -10.11
CA GLU A 27 12.51 -0.36 -11.58
C GLU A 27 11.45 -1.20 -12.29
N ASN A 28 11.24 -2.44 -11.84
CA ASN A 28 10.20 -3.31 -12.38
C ASN A 28 8.81 -2.67 -12.19
N THR A 29 8.14 -2.39 -13.32
CA THR A 29 6.87 -1.65 -13.39
C THR A 29 5.75 -2.35 -12.63
N THR A 30 5.60 -3.66 -12.79
CA THR A 30 4.59 -4.47 -12.12
C THR A 30 4.79 -4.47 -10.61
N ASN A 31 6.02 -4.74 -10.14
CA ASN A 31 6.37 -4.71 -8.72
C ASN A 31 6.17 -3.32 -8.11
N ARG A 32 6.52 -2.27 -8.85
CA ARG A 32 6.28 -0.88 -8.43
C ARG A 32 4.79 -0.60 -8.29
N GLN A 33 3.96 -1.04 -9.23
CA GLN A 33 2.50 -0.84 -9.17
C GLN A 33 1.87 -1.59 -8.00
N VAL A 34 2.21 -2.86 -7.81
CA VAL A 34 1.71 -3.66 -6.69
C VAL A 34 2.17 -3.06 -5.35
N THR A 35 3.42 -2.64 -5.27
CA THR A 35 3.97 -2.01 -4.05
C THR A 35 3.32 -0.66 -3.78
N PHE A 36 3.09 0.16 -4.80
CA PHE A 36 2.35 1.41 -4.69
C PHE A 36 0.96 1.16 -4.11
N CYS A 37 0.18 0.25 -4.70
CA CYS A 37 -1.16 -0.08 -4.20
C CYS A 37 -1.15 -0.52 -2.73
N LYS A 38 -0.23 -1.42 -2.36
CA LYS A 38 -0.12 -1.95 -0.99
C LYS A 38 0.33 -0.86 0.01
N ARG A 39 1.38 -0.10 -0.31
CA ARG A 39 1.92 0.94 0.58
C ARG A 39 0.98 2.13 0.72
N ARG A 40 0.38 2.59 -0.39
CA ARG A 40 -0.65 3.64 -0.38
C ARG A 40 -1.79 3.27 0.57
N ASN A 41 -2.34 2.05 0.43
CA ASN A 41 -3.43 1.60 1.30
C ASN A 41 -2.99 1.50 2.77
N GLY A 42 -1.79 0.97 3.03
CA GLY A 42 -1.23 0.91 4.38
C GLY A 42 -1.03 2.29 5.01
N LEU A 43 -0.56 3.27 4.22
CA LEU A 43 -0.34 4.64 4.67
C LEU A 43 -1.65 5.37 4.95
N LEU A 44 -2.65 5.24 4.06
CA LEU A 44 -4.00 5.76 4.29
C LEU A 44 -4.60 5.21 5.59
N LYS A 45 -4.45 3.90 5.83
CA LYS A 45 -4.91 3.28 7.08
C LYS A 45 -4.21 3.88 8.30
N LYS A 46 -2.89 4.12 8.21
CA LYS A 46 -2.12 4.71 9.31
C LYS A 46 -2.49 6.18 9.57
N ALA A 47 -2.73 6.96 8.52
CA ALA A 47 -3.22 8.33 8.64
C ALA A 47 -4.56 8.38 9.38
N TYR A 48 -5.49 7.49 9.02
CA TYR A 48 -6.78 7.34 9.72
C TYR A 48 -6.64 6.87 11.17
N GLU A 49 -5.82 5.84 11.43
CA GLU A 49 -5.58 5.36 12.79
C GLU A 49 -5.02 6.49 13.67
N LEU A 50 -4.05 7.25 13.16
CA LEU A 50 -3.44 8.37 13.89
C LEU A 50 -4.44 9.48 14.19
N SER A 51 -5.24 9.90 13.20
CA SER A 51 -6.21 10.98 13.41
C SER A 51 -7.25 10.62 14.46
N VAL A 52 -7.70 9.36 14.48
CA VAL A 52 -8.73 8.89 15.43
C VAL A 52 -8.14 8.66 16.82
N LEU A 53 -6.99 7.97 16.92
CA LEU A 53 -6.41 7.59 18.22
C LEU A 53 -5.86 8.78 18.98
N CYS A 54 -5.32 9.77 18.28
CA CYS A 54 -4.60 10.87 18.89
C CYS A 54 -5.30 12.22 18.74
N ASP A 55 -6.55 12.25 18.23
CA ASP A 55 -7.26 13.50 18.01
C ASP A 55 -6.42 14.46 17.13
N ALA A 56 -5.70 13.92 16.14
CA ALA A 56 -4.76 14.68 15.33
C ALA A 56 -5.39 15.08 14.00
N GLU A 57 -5.17 16.33 13.58
CA GLU A 57 -5.47 16.76 12.22
C GLU A 57 -4.42 16.21 11.25
N VAL A 58 -4.86 15.43 10.27
CA VAL A 58 -3.98 14.74 9.31
C VAL A 58 -4.52 14.93 7.91
N ALA A 59 -3.64 15.36 7.01
CA ALA A 59 -3.87 15.41 5.58
C ALA A 59 -2.79 14.60 4.84
N LEU A 60 -3.19 13.85 3.82
CA LEU A 60 -2.31 13.05 2.98
C LEU A 60 -2.74 13.19 1.52
N VAL A 61 -1.78 13.51 0.64
CA VAL A 61 -1.98 13.69 -0.79
C VAL A 61 -0.96 12.83 -1.53
N ILE A 62 -1.42 11.98 -2.46
CA ILE A 62 -0.57 11.08 -3.23
C ILE A 62 -0.98 11.13 -4.70
N PHE A 63 -0.02 11.50 -5.56
CA PHE A 63 -0.17 11.39 -7.00
C PHE A 63 0.49 10.11 -7.51
N SER A 64 -0.27 9.32 -8.27
CA SER A 64 0.33 8.22 -9.03
C SER A 64 1.02 8.72 -10.29
N THR A 65 1.92 7.92 -10.86
CA THR A 65 2.56 8.22 -12.15
C THR A 65 1.59 8.33 -13.33
N ARG A 66 0.32 7.91 -13.15
CA ARG A 66 -0.77 8.07 -14.13
C ARG A 66 -1.62 9.32 -13.88
N GLY A 67 -1.18 10.22 -13.00
CA GLY A 67 -1.91 11.45 -12.66
C GLY A 67 -3.12 11.26 -11.75
N ARG A 68 -3.40 10.03 -11.27
CA ARG A 68 -4.51 9.81 -10.33
C ARG A 68 -4.13 10.32 -8.94
N LEU A 69 -5.00 11.16 -8.38
CA LEU A 69 -4.97 11.63 -7.00
C LEU A 69 -5.57 10.58 -6.05
N TYR A 70 -4.90 10.36 -4.93
CA TYR A 70 -5.41 9.63 -3.77
C TYR A 70 -5.16 10.48 -2.54
N GLU A 71 -6.20 10.72 -1.76
CA GLU A 71 -6.14 11.63 -0.62
C GLU A 71 -6.86 11.09 0.61
N TYR A 72 -6.47 11.64 1.75
CA TYR A 72 -7.15 11.50 3.02
C TYR A 72 -7.05 12.81 3.78
N ALA A 73 -8.15 13.25 4.38
CA ALA A 73 -8.20 14.43 5.25
C ALA A 73 -9.13 14.14 6.43
N SER A 74 -8.65 14.37 7.65
CA SER A 74 -9.46 14.23 8.87
C SER A 74 -10.51 15.35 8.93
N ASN A 75 -11.78 14.97 8.83
CA ASN A 75 -12.92 15.89 8.73
C ASN A 75 -13.40 16.37 10.12
N ARG A 76 -12.60 17.17 10.82
CA ARG A 76 -13.12 17.94 11.98
C ARG A 76 -13.49 19.37 11.66
N TYR A 77 -13.10 19.86 10.49
CA TYR A 77 -13.52 21.16 9.98
C TYR A 77 -13.76 21.14 8.46
N ALA A 78 -14.41 20.13 7.85
CA ALA A 78 -14.67 20.19 6.40
C ALA A 78 -15.42 21.47 6.00
N PHE A 79 -16.18 22.11 6.88
CA PHE A 79 -16.78 23.42 6.60
C PHE A 79 -15.76 24.58 6.54
N SER A 80 -14.56 24.46 7.10
CA SER A 80 -13.48 25.46 7.03
C SER A 80 -12.50 25.21 5.87
N THR A 81 -12.26 23.94 5.51
CA THR A 81 -11.27 23.61 4.46
C THR A 81 -11.79 23.76 3.03
N TYR A 82 -13.10 23.68 2.78
CA TYR A 82 -13.67 24.04 1.46
C TYR A 82 -13.36 25.49 1.07
N THR A 83 -13.15 26.38 2.05
CA THR A 83 -12.75 27.77 1.83
C THR A 83 -11.27 27.92 1.44
N LEU A 84 -10.39 27.02 1.90
CA LEU A 84 -8.95 27.07 1.61
C LEU A 84 -8.55 26.43 0.27
N ILE A 85 -9.41 25.60 -0.31
CA ILE A 85 -9.17 24.96 -1.62
C ILE A 85 -9.75 25.80 -2.78
N LEU A 86 -10.64 26.76 -2.47
CA LEU A 86 -11.30 27.65 -3.45
C LEU A 86 -10.71 29.08 -3.51
N LEU A 87 -9.64 29.36 -2.76
CA LEU A 87 -8.85 30.61 -2.82
C LEU A 87 -7.45 30.30 -3.37
#